data_AF-A0A7R9DM00-F1
#
_entry.id   AF-A0A7R9DM00-F1
#
_cell.length_a   1.000
_cell.length_b   1.000
_cell.length_c   1.000
_cell.angle_alpha   90.00
_cell.angle_beta   90.00
_cell.angle_gamma   90.00
#
_symmetry.space_group_name_H-M   'P 1'
#
loop_
_entity.id
_entity.type
_entity.pdbx_description
1 polymer ?
#
loop_
_entity_poly.entity_id
_entity_poly.type
_entity_poly.pdbx_seq_one_letter_code
_entity_poly.pdbx_strand_id
1 'polypeptide(L)' 'MEEDGNGCKEVSPIMVFGLHGYDNSEPNMRPFFLSWGPCIKKNYVASPFNTIDLYSLFSKILELTPPKTN' A
#
# COMPACT_ATOMS: atom_id res chain seq x y z
N MET A 1 -24.12 13.08 26.33
CA MET A 1 -23.56 14.43 26.50
C MET A 1 -22.50 14.57 25.46
N GLU A 2 -22.86 15.25 24.38
CA GLU A 2 -21.89 15.84 23.44
C GLU A 2 -20.94 16.72 24.25
N GLU A 3 -19.65 16.61 23.99
CA GLU A 3 -18.76 17.73 24.20
C GLU A 3 -18.15 18.07 22.84
N ASP A 4 -18.90 18.90 22.13
CA ASP A 4 -18.37 19.82 21.14
C ASP A 4 -17.41 20.77 21.85
N GLY A 5 -16.11 20.51 21.69
CA GLY A 5 -15.07 21.30 22.33
C GLY A 5 -13.91 21.49 21.36
N ASN A 6 -13.97 22.58 20.60
CA ASN A 6 -12.87 23.10 19.80
C ASN A 6 -11.68 23.46 20.72
N GLY A 7 -10.90 22.46 21.13
CA GLY A 7 -9.68 22.61 21.89
C GLY A 7 -8.51 22.28 20.97
N CYS A 8 -7.87 23.30 20.41
CA CYS A 8 -6.56 23.13 19.80
C CYS A 8 -5.61 22.66 20.91
N LYS A 9 -5.42 21.34 21.03
CA LYS A 9 -4.51 20.75 22.01
C LYS A 9 -3.14 21.36 21.76
N GLU A 10 -2.52 21.91 22.80
CA GLU A 10 -1.15 22.42 22.71
C GLU A 10 -0.27 21.33 22.09
N VAL A 11 0.21 21.59 20.88
CA VAL A 11 1.10 20.69 20.17
C VAL A 11 2.45 20.75 20.86
N SER A 12 2.84 19.67 21.54
CA SER A 12 4.23 19.54 21.99
C SER A 12 5.13 19.72 20.77
N PRO A 13 6.27 20.43 20.86
CA PRO A 13 7.11 20.78 19.70
C PRO A 13 7.70 19.59 18.92
N ILE A 14 7.39 18.34 19.31
CA ILE A 14 7.77 17.10 18.62
C ILE A 14 6.56 16.16 18.45
N MET A 15 5.38 16.65 18.13
CA MET A 15 4.27 15.78 17.74
C MET A 15 4.31 15.54 16.22
N VAL A 16 4.95 14.44 15.81
CA VAL A 16 5.09 14.08 14.40
C VAL A 16 3.99 13.10 14.00
N PHE A 17 3.08 13.55 13.15
CA PHE A 17 1.99 12.74 12.61
C PHE A 17 2.31 12.24 11.19
N GLY A 18 1.70 11.12 10.80
CA GLY A 18 1.81 10.61 9.42
C GLY A 18 3.17 10.01 9.07
N LEU A 19 3.85 9.41 10.06
CA LEU A 19 5.13 8.75 9.84
C LEU A 19 4.98 7.44 9.06
N HIS A 20 5.99 7.12 8.25
CA HIS A 20 6.11 5.90 7.47
C HIS A 20 7.57 5.43 7.41
N GLY A 21 7.81 4.22 6.89
CA GLY A 21 9.17 3.66 6.75
C GLY A 21 9.59 2.72 7.89
N TYR A 22 8.65 2.32 8.73
CA TYR A 22 8.82 1.25 9.71
C TYR A 22 8.82 -0.13 9.04
N ASP A 23 8.83 -1.20 9.86
CA ASP A 23 8.72 -2.58 9.40
C ASP A 23 7.51 -2.75 8.46
N ASN A 24 7.75 -3.32 7.28
CA ASN A 24 6.74 -3.48 6.24
C ASN A 24 5.72 -4.59 6.57
N SER A 25 5.99 -5.42 7.58
CA SER A 25 5.03 -6.40 8.08
C SER A 25 3.88 -5.75 8.85
N GLU A 26 4.08 -4.54 9.37
CA GLU A 26 3.07 -3.78 10.12
C GLU A 26 1.86 -3.42 9.24
N PRO A 27 0.62 -3.68 9.67
CA PRO A 27 -0.58 -3.46 8.86
C PRO A 27 -0.74 -2.02 8.35
N ASN A 28 -0.32 -1.02 9.12
CA ASN A 28 -0.40 0.40 8.74
C ASN A 28 0.64 0.82 7.68
N MET A 29 1.67 0.00 7.43
CA MET A 29 2.69 0.23 6.40
C MET A 29 2.34 -0.44 5.06
N ARG A 30 1.25 -1.21 4.99
CA ARG A 30 0.85 -1.95 3.79
C ARG A 30 0.13 -1.04 2.79
N PRO A 31 0.62 -0.93 1.54
CA PRO A 31 -0.07 -0.16 0.51
C PRO A 31 -1.29 -0.91 -0.04
N PHE A 32 -2.20 -0.19 -0.69
CA PHE A 32 -3.27 -0.79 -1.49
C PHE A 32 -2.79 -1.18 -2.89
N PHE A 33 -3.36 -2.25 -3.44
CA PHE A 33 -3.17 -2.63 -4.83
C PHE A 33 -4.54 -2.89 -5.48
N LEU A 34 -4.82 -2.19 -6.59
CA LEU A 34 -6.00 -2.37 -7.43
C LEU A 34 -5.56 -2.52 -8.87
N SER A 35 -6.22 -3.40 -9.62
CA SER A 35 -5.91 -3.62 -11.04
C SER A 35 -7.17 -3.86 -11.85
N TRP A 36 -7.16 -3.41 -13.10
CA TRP A 36 -8.25 -3.56 -14.05
C TRP A 36 -7.68 -3.60 -15.47
N GLY A 37 -8.18 -4.52 -16.29
CA GLY A 37 -7.76 -4.63 -17.68
C GLY A 37 -7.99 -6.03 -18.26
N PRO A 38 -7.74 -6.21 -19.56
CA PRO A 38 -7.99 -7.48 -20.26
C PRO A 38 -7.12 -8.63 -19.75
N CYS A 39 -5.91 -8.34 -19.26
CA CYS A 39 -4.95 -9.32 -18.75
C CYS A 39 -5.17 -9.65 -17.24
N ILE A 40 -6.15 -9.03 -16.59
CA ILE A 40 -6.42 -9.16 -15.16
C ILE A 40 -7.71 -9.98 -14.94
N LYS A 41 -7.70 -10.86 -13.93
CA LYS A 41 -8.90 -11.63 -13.56
C LYS A 41 -10.03 -10.71 -13.10
N LYS A 42 -11.23 -10.94 -13.59
CA LYS A 42 -12.45 -10.24 -13.14
C LYS A 42 -12.94 -10.81 -11.80
N ASN A 43 -13.50 -9.95 -10.95
CA ASN A 43 -14.08 -10.33 -9.64
C ASN A 43 -13.14 -11.18 -8.77
N TYR A 44 -11.84 -10.85 -8.77
CA TYR A 44 -10.83 -11.61 -8.06
C TYR A 44 -10.16 -10.76 -6.99
N VAL A 45 -10.04 -11.32 -5.79
CA VAL A 45 -9.26 -10.75 -4.68
C VAL A 45 -7.98 -11.56 -4.55
N ALA A 46 -6.84 -10.92 -4.75
CA ALA A 46 -5.55 -11.57 -4.59
C ALA A 46 -5.20 -11.74 -3.10
N SER A 47 -4.56 -12.86 -2.75
CA SER A 47 -3.83 -12.98 -1.48
C SER A 47 -2.74 -11.90 -1.41
N PRO A 48 -2.35 -11.45 -0.20
CA PRO A 48 -1.24 -10.51 -0.05
C PRO A 48 0.03 -11.02 -0.76
N PHE A 49 0.74 -10.09 -1.40
CA PHE A 49 1.99 -10.33 -2.12
C PHE A 49 2.92 -9.13 -1.92
N ASN A 50 4.18 -9.26 -2.32
CA ASN A 50 5.16 -8.20 -2.11
C ASN A 50 5.16 -7.23 -3.29
N THR A 51 5.36 -5.93 -3.03
CA THR A 51 5.45 -4.91 -4.09
C THR A 51 6.52 -5.23 -5.13
N ILE A 52 7.58 -5.96 -4.76
CA ILE A 52 8.63 -6.39 -5.70
C ILE A 52 8.13 -7.34 -6.79
N ASP A 53 7.03 -8.07 -6.57
CA ASP A 53 6.43 -8.98 -7.53
C ASP A 53 5.76 -8.24 -8.71
N LEU A 54 5.47 -6.95 -8.54
CA LEU A 54 4.84 -6.12 -9.57
C LEU A 54 5.69 -6.03 -10.83
N TYR A 55 7.02 -6.08 -10.71
CA TYR A 55 7.89 -6.03 -11.88
C TYR A 55 7.66 -7.24 -12.81
N SER A 56 7.60 -8.46 -12.25
CA SER A 56 7.24 -9.67 -13.00
C SER A 56 5.83 -9.59 -13.60
N LEU A 57 4.86 -9.06 -12.86
CA LEU A 57 3.50 -8.87 -13.34
C LEU A 57 3.47 -7.93 -14.56
N PHE A 58 4.15 -6.79 -14.49
CA PHE A 58 4.19 -5.82 -15.58
C PHE A 58 4.95 -6.35 -16.79
N SER A 59 6.08 -7.04 -16.59
CA SER A 59 6.79 -7.70 -17.69
C SER A 59 5.88 -8.67 -18.43
N LYS A 60 5.06 -9.44 -17.71
CA LYS A 60 4.10 -10.36 -18.32
C LYS A 60 2.97 -9.65 -19.07
N ILE A 61 2.44 -8.55 -18.52
CA ILE A 61 1.39 -7.76 -19.18
C ILE A 61 1.91 -7.09 -20.46
N LEU A 62 3.17 -6.65 -20.46
CA LEU A 62 3.83 -5.98 -21.59
C LEU A 62 4.51 -6.94 -22.56
N GLU A 63 4.36 -8.25 -22.36
CA GLU A 63 4.98 -9.29 -23.21
C GLU A 63 6.52 -9.21 -23.28
N LEU A 64 7.16 -8.78 -22.19
CA LEU A 64 8.61 -8.72 -22.04
C LEU A 64 9.16 -10.01 -21.44
N THR A 65 10.43 -10.31 -21.72
CA THR A 65 11.15 -11.38 -21.03
C THR A 65 11.17 -11.10 -19.53
N PRO A 66 10.63 -11.99 -18.68
CA PRO A 66 10.60 -11.76 -17.25
C PRO A 66 12.01 -11.65 -16.67
N PRO A 67 12.21 -10.75 -15.72
CA PRO A 67 13.47 -10.65 -14.99
C PRO A 67 13.71 -11.92 -14.16
N LYS A 68 14.98 -12.24 -13.90
CA LYS A 68 15.31 -13.15 -12.80
C LYS A 68 14.95 -12.44 -11.51
N THR A 69 13.91 -12.93 -10.83
CA THR A 69 13.46 -12.42 -9.53
C THR A 69 14.11 -13.18 -8.38
N ASN A 70 13.99 -12.61 -7.18
CA ASN A 70 14.60 -13.11 -5.94
C ASN A 70 13.85 -14.31 -5.36
#